data_AF-T1FZQ2-F1
#
_entry.id   AF-T1FZQ2-F1
#
_cell.length_a   1.000
_cell.length_b   1.000
_cell.length_c   1.000
_cell.angle_alpha   90.00
_cell.angle_beta   90.00
_cell.angle_gamma   90.00
#
_symmetry.space_group_name_H-M   'P 1'
#
loop_
_entity.id
_entity.type
_entity.pdbx_description
1 polymer ?
#
loop_
_entity_poly.entity_id
_entity_poly.type
_entity_poly.pdbx_seq_one_letter_code
_entity_poly.pdbx_strand_id
1 'polypeptide(L)'
;CKPLACNLYCKNGHVKDNSGCDTCVCSPGINNTPTPTVCSPIECTSNCDYGYQDDGNGCPTCECKDLPNLTVGCSNVMCMMFCEFGFKKDANGCDVCKCNESPAIPYTSMPGCSNVMCMMFCEFGFKKDANGCDVCKCNESPAIPYTSMPG
;
A
#
# COMPACT_ATOMS: atom_id res chain seq x y z
N CYS A 1 4.67 -19.26 -34.38
CA CYS A 1 5.49 -20.41 -33.96
C CYS A 1 4.75 -21.70 -34.25
N LYS A 2 5.44 -22.80 -34.59
CA LYS A 2 4.81 -24.13 -34.67
C LYS A 2 4.49 -24.61 -33.25
N PRO A 3 3.43 -25.41 -33.04
CA PRO A 3 3.17 -26.02 -31.73
C PRO A 3 4.39 -26.85 -31.32
N LEU A 4 5.00 -26.48 -30.20
CA LEU A 4 6.21 -27.10 -29.70
C LEU A 4 5.83 -28.44 -29.04
N ALA A 5 6.17 -29.55 -29.67
CA ALA A 5 6.05 -30.88 -29.07
C ALA A 5 7.20 -31.09 -28.07
N CYS A 6 7.05 -30.56 -26.86
CA CYS A 6 8.04 -30.64 -25.79
C CYS A 6 7.36 -30.91 -24.46
N ASN A 7 7.74 -31.99 -23.79
CA ASN A 7 7.18 -32.39 -22.48
C ASN A 7 8.05 -31.92 -21.31
N LEU A 8 9.01 -31.02 -21.57
CA LEU A 8 9.90 -30.50 -20.54
C LEU A 8 9.22 -29.34 -19.82
N TYR A 9 9.10 -29.46 -18.50
CA TYR A 9 8.76 -28.31 -17.67
C TYR A 9 10.03 -27.53 -17.33
N CYS A 10 10.21 -26.38 -17.99
CA CYS A 10 11.34 -25.49 -17.75
C CYS A 10 10.93 -24.34 -16.83
N LYS A 11 11.40 -24.33 -15.58
CA LYS A 11 11.08 -23.29 -14.58
C LYS A 11 11.36 -21.86 -15.04
N ASN A 12 12.45 -21.65 -15.77
CA ASN A 12 12.87 -20.34 -16.30
C ASN A 12 12.42 -20.10 -17.75
N GLY A 13 11.46 -20.91 -18.23
CA GLY A 13 11.01 -20.89 -19.62
C GLY A 13 12.00 -21.54 -20.58
N HIS A 14 11.65 -21.44 -21.86
CA HIS A 14 12.36 -22.07 -22.97
C HIS A 14 13.29 -21.07 -23.66
N VAL A 15 14.39 -21.56 -24.21
CA VAL A 15 15.28 -20.79 -25.09
C VAL A 15 14.51 -20.44 -26.36
N LYS A 16 14.58 -19.20 -26.82
CA LYS A 16 13.95 -18.75 -28.06
C LYS A 16 14.91 -18.88 -29.25
N ASP A 17 14.38 -19.26 -30.41
CA ASP A 17 15.11 -19.23 -31.67
C ASP A 17 15.24 -17.81 -32.26
N ASN A 18 15.92 -17.67 -33.39
CA ASN A 18 16.11 -16.38 -34.08
C ASN A 18 14.81 -15.74 -34.60
N SER A 19 13.70 -16.48 -34.59
CA SER A 19 12.36 -15.98 -34.92
C SER A 19 11.54 -15.64 -33.67
N GLY A 20 12.12 -15.79 -32.47
CA GLY A 20 11.46 -15.55 -31.18
C GLY A 20 10.58 -16.71 -30.68
N CYS A 21 10.65 -17.87 -31.32
CA CYS A 21 9.84 -19.04 -30.98
C CYS A 21 10.53 -19.94 -29.95
N ASP A 22 9.74 -20.49 -29.02
CA ASP A 22 10.27 -21.36 -27.96
C ASP A 22 10.81 -22.67 -28.55
N THR A 23 11.99 -23.07 -28.09
CA THR A 23 12.65 -24.34 -28.42
C THR A 23 12.52 -25.34 -27.25
N CYS A 24 12.72 -26.64 -27.49
CA CYS A 24 12.68 -27.64 -26.42
C CYS A 24 13.99 -27.68 -25.61
N VAL A 25 14.52 -26.52 -25.24
CA VAL A 25 15.73 -26.34 -24.43
C VAL A 25 15.39 -25.34 -23.33
N CYS A 26 15.70 -25.68 -22.07
CA CYS A 26 15.41 -24.79 -20.95
C CYS A 26 16.43 -23.63 -20.89
N SER A 27 15.92 -22.44 -20.58
CA SER A 27 16.76 -21.26 -20.38
C SER A 27 17.63 -21.41 -19.11
N PRO A 28 18.92 -21.03 -19.16
CA PRO A 28 19.76 -20.99 -17.98
C PRO A 28 19.17 -20.00 -16.96
N GLY A 29 19.15 -20.38 -15.68
CA GLY A 29 18.58 -19.54 -14.63
C GLY A 29 19.32 -18.20 -14.46
N ILE A 30 18.62 -17.23 -13.89
CA ILE A 30 19.09 -15.84 -13.66
C ILE A 30 20.34 -15.70 -12.78
N ASN A 31 20.89 -16.80 -12.22
CA ASN A 31 22.03 -16.80 -11.29
C ASN A 31 23.16 -17.77 -11.67
N ASN A 32 23.44 -18.01 -12.96
CA ASN A 32 24.58 -18.86 -13.40
C ASN A 32 24.63 -20.25 -12.70
N THR A 33 23.46 -20.84 -12.42
CA THR A 33 23.40 -22.24 -11.94
C THR A 33 23.56 -23.17 -13.15
N PRO A 34 24.53 -24.11 -13.17
CA PRO A 34 25.02 -24.71 -14.42
C PRO A 34 24.15 -25.81 -15.04
N THR A 35 22.91 -25.99 -14.59
CA THR A 35 22.08 -27.11 -15.09
C THR A 35 20.68 -26.63 -15.44
N PRO A 36 20.20 -26.86 -16.68
CA PRO A 36 18.79 -26.79 -16.95
C PRO A 36 18.11 -27.84 -16.06
N THR A 37 17.46 -27.40 -14.97
CA THR A 37 16.66 -28.29 -14.13
C THR A 37 15.47 -28.75 -14.96
N VAL A 38 15.59 -29.96 -15.50
CA VAL A 38 14.50 -30.66 -16.17
C VAL A 38 13.67 -31.34 -15.10
N CYS A 39 12.42 -30.93 -14.97
CA CYS A 39 11.47 -31.58 -14.06
C CYS A 39 10.63 -32.62 -14.79
N SER A 40 10.34 -33.73 -14.12
CA SER A 40 9.35 -34.70 -14.62
C SER A 40 7.94 -34.10 -14.55
N PRO A 41 7.04 -34.46 -15.47
CA PRO A 41 5.63 -34.10 -15.35
C PRO A 41 5.06 -34.71 -14.06
N ILE A 42 4.34 -33.91 -13.29
CA ILE A 42 3.64 -34.36 -12.08
C ILE A 42 2.13 -34.18 -12.29
N GLU A 43 1.35 -35.17 -11.86
CA GLU A 43 -0.10 -35.13 -11.88
C GLU A 43 -0.59 -35.13 -10.44
N CYS A 44 -0.92 -33.94 -9.93
CA CYS A 44 -1.36 -33.77 -8.54
C CYS A 44 -2.88 -33.89 -8.43
N THR A 45 -3.36 -34.64 -7.43
CA THR A 45 -4.80 -34.77 -7.16
C THR A 45 -5.38 -33.55 -6.44
N SER A 46 -4.54 -32.84 -5.69
CA SER A 46 -4.92 -31.66 -4.90
C SER A 46 -4.77 -30.40 -5.75
N ASN A 47 -5.77 -29.53 -5.72
CA ASN A 47 -5.66 -28.20 -6.33
C ASN A 47 -5.19 -27.20 -5.27
N CYS A 48 -3.94 -26.70 -5.40
CA CYS A 48 -3.37 -25.76 -4.44
C CYS A 48 -3.59 -24.30 -4.89
N ASP A 49 -4.40 -23.54 -4.14
CA ASP A 49 -4.75 -22.15 -4.46
C ASP A 49 -3.54 -21.20 -4.52
N TYR A 50 -2.49 -21.49 -3.75
CA TYR A 50 -1.25 -20.70 -3.67
C TYR A 50 -0.06 -21.36 -4.41
N GLY A 51 -0.34 -22.39 -5.21
CA GLY A 51 0.67 -23.16 -5.94
C GLY A 51 1.36 -24.23 -5.10
N TYR A 52 2.36 -24.87 -5.72
CA TYR A 52 3.02 -26.09 -5.26
C TYR A 52 4.44 -25.82 -4.74
N GLN A 53 4.86 -26.51 -3.67
CA GLN A 53 6.21 -26.41 -3.12
C GLN A 53 7.23 -26.97 -4.11
N ASP A 54 8.44 -26.42 -4.11
CA ASP A 54 9.55 -26.91 -4.92
C ASP A 54 10.46 -27.82 -4.07
N ASP A 55 11.04 -28.86 -4.67
CA ASP A 55 12.07 -29.70 -4.05
C ASP A 55 13.44 -28.98 -3.98
N GLY A 56 14.45 -29.64 -3.41
CA GLY A 56 15.81 -29.10 -3.30
C GLY A 56 16.51 -28.78 -4.63
N ASN A 57 15.98 -29.28 -5.75
CA ASN A 57 16.46 -28.98 -7.10
C ASN A 57 15.62 -27.89 -7.79
N GLY A 58 14.54 -27.44 -7.16
CA GLY A 58 13.63 -26.42 -7.67
C GLY A 58 12.50 -26.95 -8.54
N CYS A 59 12.20 -28.26 -8.50
CA CYS A 59 11.08 -28.87 -9.22
C CYS A 59 9.81 -28.90 -8.37
N PRO A 60 8.63 -28.66 -8.96
CA PRO A 60 7.39 -28.67 -8.21
C PRO A 60 7.09 -30.06 -7.64
N THR A 61 6.48 -30.09 -6.47
CA THR A 61 6.02 -31.28 -5.76
C THR A 61 4.49 -31.21 -5.62
N CYS A 62 3.82 -32.31 -5.28
CA CYS A 62 2.36 -32.24 -4.99
C CYS A 62 2.04 -31.73 -3.58
N GLU A 63 3.00 -31.12 -2.89
CA GLU A 63 2.77 -30.46 -1.61
C GLU A 63 2.35 -29.01 -1.87
N CYS A 64 1.26 -28.57 -1.25
CA CYS A 64 0.80 -27.19 -1.40
C CYS A 64 1.76 -26.25 -0.67
N LYS A 65 2.05 -25.09 -1.27
CA LYS A 65 2.68 -24.00 -0.53
C LYS A 65 1.76 -23.62 0.62
N ASP A 66 2.36 -23.43 1.78
CA ASP A 66 1.65 -22.80 2.89
C ASP A 66 1.10 -21.46 2.42
N LEU A 67 -0.06 -21.08 2.97
CA LEU A 67 -0.59 -19.75 2.73
C LEU A 67 0.53 -18.74 2.98
N PRO A 68 0.79 -17.80 2.04
CA PRO A 68 1.67 -16.68 2.35
C PRO A 68 1.12 -16.09 3.64
N ASN A 69 1.97 -15.98 4.67
CA ASN A 69 1.61 -15.65 6.04
C ASN A 69 0.81 -14.35 6.06
N LEU A 70 -0.49 -14.47 5.82
CA LEU A 70 -1.51 -13.49 6.12
C LEU A 70 -1.61 -13.63 7.61
N THR A 71 -0.76 -12.87 8.29
CA THR A 71 -1.00 -12.30 9.62
C THR A 71 -2.38 -12.69 10.11
N VAL A 72 -2.43 -13.66 11.05
CA VAL A 72 -3.60 -14.10 11.82
C VAL A 72 -4.90 -13.57 11.24
N GLY A 73 -5.53 -14.35 10.35
CA GLY A 73 -6.71 -13.92 9.59
C GLY A 73 -7.68 -13.13 10.47
N CYS A 74 -7.73 -11.82 10.27
CA CYS A 74 -8.63 -10.96 11.01
C CYS A 74 -10.04 -11.46 10.78
N SER A 75 -10.78 -11.73 11.87
CA SER A 75 -12.20 -12.02 11.75
C SER A 75 -12.86 -10.85 11.01
N ASN A 76 -13.75 -11.14 10.05
CA ASN A 76 -14.47 -10.10 9.31
C ASN A 76 -15.40 -9.36 10.28
N VAL A 77 -14.86 -8.35 10.97
CA VAL A 77 -15.60 -7.52 11.92
C VAL A 77 -16.39 -6.49 11.11
N MET A 78 -17.71 -6.69 11.01
CA MET A 78 -18.61 -5.68 10.45
C MET A 78 -19.03 -4.69 11.53
N CYS A 79 -18.54 -3.45 11.42
CA CYS A 79 -18.94 -2.36 12.30
C CYS A 79 -20.12 -1.59 11.69
N MET A 80 -21.16 -1.33 12.48
CA MET A 80 -22.33 -0.52 12.06
C MET A 80 -22.05 1.00 12.08
N MET A 81 -20.79 1.41 12.05
CA MET A 81 -20.38 2.82 12.16
C MET A 81 -19.38 3.20 11.09
N PHE A 82 -19.39 4.48 10.70
CA PHE A 82 -18.40 5.07 9.80
C PHE A 82 -17.33 5.80 10.62
N CYS A 83 -16.06 5.55 10.32
CA CYS A 83 -14.93 6.24 10.92
C CYS A 83 -14.18 7.04 9.85
N GLU A 84 -14.23 8.37 9.94
CA GLU A 84 -13.61 9.28 8.95
C GLU A 84 -12.10 9.06 8.80
N PHE A 85 -11.41 8.73 9.89
CA PHE A 85 -9.97 8.48 9.93
C PHE A 85 -9.61 6.98 10.02
N GLY A 86 -10.56 6.11 9.66
CA GLY A 86 -10.42 4.66 9.74
C GLY A 86 -10.59 4.08 11.14
N PHE A 87 -10.51 2.75 11.22
CA PHE A 87 -10.67 1.98 12.46
C PHE A 87 -9.33 1.82 13.20
N LYS A 88 -9.41 1.71 14.53
CA LYS A 88 -8.28 1.33 15.39
C LYS A 88 -7.93 -0.14 15.11
N LYS A 89 -6.65 -0.46 15.23
CA LYS A 89 -6.13 -1.82 15.08
C LYS A 89 -5.77 -2.44 16.43
N ASP A 90 -5.96 -3.74 16.57
CA ASP A 90 -5.51 -4.52 17.72
C ASP A 90 -4.01 -4.87 17.63
N ALA A 91 -3.51 -5.65 18.60
CA ALA A 91 -2.10 -6.09 18.66
C ALA A 91 -1.69 -6.98 17.46
N ASN A 92 -2.65 -7.57 16.75
CA ASN A 92 -2.42 -8.40 15.57
C ASN A 92 -2.57 -7.59 14.26
N GLY A 93 -2.89 -6.29 14.35
CA GLY A 93 -3.10 -5.42 13.19
C GLY A 93 -4.51 -5.49 12.61
N CYS A 94 -5.46 -6.09 13.33
CA CYS A 94 -6.85 -6.25 12.88
C CYS A 94 -7.73 -5.08 13.28
N ASP A 95 -8.61 -4.66 12.38
CA ASP A 95 -9.56 -3.58 12.65
C ASP A 95 -10.54 -3.98 13.76
N VAL A 96 -10.75 -3.07 14.71
CA VAL A 96 -11.76 -3.19 15.76
C VAL A 96 -12.80 -2.09 15.60
N CYS A 97 -14.03 -2.28 16.09
CA CYS A 97 -15.11 -1.28 16.03
C CYS A 97 -14.89 -0.10 17.00
N LYS A 98 -13.78 0.59 16.82
CA LYS A 98 -13.40 1.83 17.49
C LYS A 98 -12.73 2.71 16.44
N CYS A 99 -13.15 3.97 16.31
CA CYS A 99 -12.53 4.89 15.35
C CYS A 99 -11.16 5.37 15.82
N ASN A 100 -10.26 5.63 14.86
CA ASN A 100 -9.08 6.43 15.11
C ASN A 100 -9.49 7.84 15.53
N GLU A 101 -8.69 8.43 16.41
CA GLU A 101 -8.83 9.85 16.72
C GLU A 101 -8.48 10.66 15.48
N SER A 102 -9.16 11.79 15.31
CA SER A 102 -8.79 12.75 14.27
C SER A 102 -7.31 13.05 14.43
N PRO A 103 -6.51 13.02 13.34
CA PRO A 103 -5.19 13.61 13.37
C PRO A 103 -5.38 15.00 13.97
N ALA A 104 -4.73 15.28 15.09
CA ALA A 104 -4.64 16.63 15.58
C ALA A 104 -3.88 17.41 14.52
N ILE A 105 -4.58 17.89 13.51
CA ILE A 105 -4.11 18.92 12.62
C ILE A 105 -4.22 20.15 13.53
N PRO A 106 -3.10 20.69 14.03
CA PRO A 106 -3.19 21.98 14.65
C PRO A 106 -3.48 22.91 13.48
N TYR A 107 -4.75 23.27 13.30
CA TYR A 107 -5.14 24.31 12.36
C TYR A 107 -4.51 25.67 12.76
N THR A 108 -3.78 25.72 13.88
CA THR A 108 -2.80 26.73 14.25
C THR A 108 -1.39 26.13 14.12
N SER A 109 -0.71 26.44 13.03
CA SER A 109 0.63 25.95 12.65
C SER A 109 1.77 26.50 13.53
N MET A 110 1.67 26.43 14.85
CA MET A 110 2.73 26.84 15.78
C MET A 110 2.82 25.92 17.00
N PRO A 111 3.95 25.23 17.22
CA PRO A 111 4.23 24.51 18.46
C PRO A 111 4.09 25.44 19.67
N GLY A 112 3.25 25.08 20.64
CA GLY A 112 3.02 25.88 21.86
C GLY A 112 1.70 26.67 21.90
N CYS A 113 0.90 26.65 20.82
CA CYS A 113 -0.45 27.23 20.83
C CYS A 113 -1.51 26.16 21.14
N SER A 114 -2.49 26.52 21.98
CA SER A 114 -3.67 25.69 22.23
C SER A 114 -4.51 25.53 20.95
N ASN A 115 -5.12 24.36 20.76
CA ASN A 115 -6.09 24.12 19.69
C ASN A 115 -7.37 24.92 19.97
N VAL A 116 -7.40 26.17 19.54
CA VAL A 116 -8.57 27.05 19.67
C VAL A 116 -9.38 26.96 18.38
N MET A 117 -10.59 26.41 18.45
CA MET A 117 -11.57 26.47 17.35
C MET A 117 -12.47 27.69 17.52
N CYS A 118 -12.42 28.62 16.58
CA CYS A 118 -13.28 29.79 16.56
C CYS A 118 -14.49 29.53 15.65
N MET A 119 -15.71 29.75 16.18
CA MET A 119 -16.97 29.56 15.43
C MET A 119 -17.30 30.73 14.50
N MET A 120 -16.32 31.59 14.18
CA MET A 120 -16.51 32.79 13.36
C MET A 120 -15.49 32.83 12.22
N PHE A 121 -15.87 33.45 11.11
CA PHE A 121 -14.97 33.74 10.00
C PHE A 121 -14.47 35.19 10.09
N CYS A 122 -13.16 35.40 9.93
CA CYS A 122 -12.54 36.73 9.91
C CYS A 122 -11.89 36.98 8.55
N GLU A 123 -12.39 37.98 7.81
CA GLU A 123 -11.92 38.32 6.45
C GLU A 123 -10.43 38.70 6.40
N PHE A 124 -9.93 39.37 7.44
CA PHE A 124 -8.52 39.78 7.58
C PHE A 124 -7.71 38.89 8.53
N GLY A 125 -8.22 37.69 8.83
CA GLY A 125 -7.62 36.75 9.77
C GLY A 125 -7.87 37.08 11.26
N PHE A 126 -7.36 36.21 12.13
CA PHE A 126 -7.51 36.32 13.58
C PHE A 126 -6.40 37.20 14.20
N LYS A 127 -6.73 37.86 15.31
CA LYS A 127 -5.76 38.55 16.18
C LYS A 127 -4.89 37.50 16.85
N LYS A 128 -3.63 37.87 17.11
CA LYS A 128 -2.65 37.03 17.82
C LYS A 128 -2.45 37.51 19.25
N ASP A 129 -2.21 36.59 20.18
CA ASP A 129 -1.79 36.90 21.54
C ASP A 129 -0.29 37.27 21.62
N ALA A 130 0.22 37.51 22.83
CA ALA A 130 1.63 37.86 23.05
C ALA A 130 2.63 36.75 22.63
N ASN A 131 2.15 35.51 22.51
CA ASN A 131 2.94 34.36 22.09
C ASN A 131 2.80 34.09 20.58
N GLY A 132 2.01 34.90 19.86
CA GLY A 132 1.77 34.72 18.44
C GLY A 132 0.68 33.69 18.10
N CYS A 133 -0.11 33.26 19.09
CA CYS A 133 -1.20 32.30 18.92
C CYS A 133 -2.50 33.00 18.53
N ASP A 134 -3.26 32.40 17.61
CA ASP A 134 -4.55 32.95 17.18
C ASP A 134 -5.56 32.93 18.34
N VAL A 135 -6.27 34.05 18.51
CA VAL A 135 -7.42 34.17 19.44
C VAL A 135 -8.69 34.45 18.65
N CYS A 136 -9.86 34.04 19.17
CA CYS A 136 -11.16 34.23 18.51
C CYS A 136 -11.64 35.69 18.50
N LYS A 137 -10.85 36.58 17.90
CA LYS A 137 -11.10 38.00 17.64
C LYS A 137 -10.56 38.33 16.26
N CYS A 138 -11.33 39.02 15.43
CA CYS A 138 -10.88 39.38 14.08
C CYS A 138 -9.93 40.57 14.06
N ASN A 139 -9.00 40.59 13.09
CA ASN A 139 -8.24 41.78 12.75
C ASN A 139 -9.16 42.87 12.19
N GLU A 140 -8.77 44.12 12.43
CA GLU A 140 -9.44 45.28 11.84
C GLU A 140 -9.07 45.39 10.36
N SER A 141 -9.98 45.94 9.56
CA SER A 141 -9.73 46.19 8.14
C SER A 141 -8.48 47.06 7.98
N PRO A 142 -7.59 46.76 7.02
CA PRO A 142 -6.48 47.64 6.70
C PRO A 142 -7.02 49.04 6.39
N ALA A 143 -6.53 50.05 7.11
CA ALA A 143 -6.83 51.43 6.76
C ALA A 143 -6.24 51.68 5.38
N ILE A 144 -7.10 51.87 4.37
CA ILE A 144 -6.65 52.38 3.09
C ILE A 144 -6.07 53.78 3.32
N PRO A 145 -4.80 54.05 2.96
CA PRO A 145 -4.34 55.43 2.92
C PRO A 145 -5.11 56.08 1.78
N TYR A 146 -6.08 56.93 2.12
CA TYR A 146 -6.73 57.82 1.16
C TYR A 146 -5.68 58.80 0.64
N THR A 147 -4.87 58.39 -0.33
CA THR A 147 -4.08 59.34 -1.13
C THR A 147 -5.07 60.11 -1.98
N SER A 148 -5.25 61.37 -1.61
CA SER A 148 -5.96 62.41 -2.36
C SER A 148 -5.80 62.24 -3.87
N MET A 149 -6.91 62.04 -4.59
CA MET A 149 -6.94 62.25 -6.04
C MET A 149 -6.53 63.71 -6.33
N PRO A 150 -5.54 63.99 -7.20
CA PRO A 150 -5.33 65.33 -7.70
C PRO A 150 -6.49 65.69 -8.62
N GLY A 151 -7.08 66.87 -8.39
CA GLY A 151 -8.15 67.45 -9.19
C GLY A 151 -7.67 68.05 -10.51
#